data_AF-A0A523BK83-F1
#
_entry.id   AF-A0A523BK83-F1
#
_cell.length_a   1.000
_cell.length_b   1.000
_cell.length_c   1.000
_cell.angle_alpha   90.00
_cell.angle_beta   90.00
_cell.angle_gamma   90.00
#
_symmetry.space_group_name_H-M   'P 1'
#
loop_
_entity.id
_entity.type
_entity.pdbx_description
1 polymer ?
#
loop_
_entity_poly.entity_id
_entity_poly.type
_entity_poly.pdbx_seq_one_letter_code
_entity_poly.pdbx_strand_id
1 'polypeptide(L)'
;MRLRKAIVVLAILILLTPLGLLAPGEAWGEWSIEDWNVSESWKSVAERIANIWSAPLPDYNLPGWEEGALPYLGYIISAIIGVILIVLITIAIGRILARK
;
A
#
# COMPACT_ATOMS: atom_id res chain seq x y z
N MET A 1 -10.51 -22.46 18.16
CA MET A 1 -11.12 -22.76 16.84
C MET A 1 -11.32 -21.52 15.95
N ARG A 2 -11.72 -20.35 16.49
CA ARG A 2 -11.95 -19.12 15.69
C ARG A 2 -10.69 -18.51 15.06
N LEU A 3 -9.57 -18.46 15.80
CA LEU A 3 -8.32 -17.86 15.32
C LEU A 3 -7.72 -18.60 14.10
N ARG A 4 -7.76 -19.94 14.09
CA ARG A 4 -7.26 -20.73 12.96
C ARG A 4 -8.03 -20.44 11.67
N LYS A 5 -9.36 -20.31 11.76
CA LYS A 5 -10.20 -19.93 10.61
C LYS A 5 -9.87 -18.53 10.10
N ALA A 6 -9.69 -17.57 11.01
CA ALA A 6 -9.30 -16.21 10.64
C ALA A 6 -7.94 -16.15 9.94
N ILE A 7 -6.95 -16.92 10.40
CA ILE A 7 -5.63 -17.01 9.75
C ILE A 7 -5.75 -17.62 8.35
N VAL A 8 -6.57 -18.67 8.16
CA VAL A 8 -6.78 -19.25 6.83
C VAL A 8 -7.44 -18.24 5.88
N VAL A 9 -8.48 -17.54 6.33
CA VAL A 9 -9.13 -16.50 5.52
C VAL A 9 -8.14 -15.40 5.16
N LEU A 10 -7.34 -14.93 6.13
CA LEU A 10 -6.33 -13.90 5.89
C LEU A 10 -5.27 -14.37 4.89
N ALA A 11 -4.80 -15.62 4.99
CA ALA A 11 -3.85 -16.19 4.06
C ALA A 11 -4.42 -16.26 2.63
N ILE A 12 -5.69 -16.64 2.49
CA ILE A 12 -6.39 -16.63 1.20
C ILE A 12 -6.45 -15.19 0.64
N LEU A 13 -6.83 -14.21 1.45
CA LEU A 13 -6.88 -12.81 1.02
C LEU A 13 -5.52 -12.30 0.57
N ILE A 14 -4.44 -12.61 1.31
CA ILE A 14 -3.05 -12.25 0.93
C ILE A 14 -2.68 -12.84 -0.42
N LEU A 15 -3.02 -14.12 -0.67
CA LEU A 15 -2.74 -14.78 -1.96
C LEU A 15 -3.54 -14.20 -3.12
N LEU A 16 -4.74 -13.70 -2.85
CA LEU A 16 -5.59 -13.07 -3.86
C LEU A 16 -5.23 -11.59 -4.09
N THR A 17 -4.48 -10.94 -3.19
CA THR A 17 -4.19 -9.50 -3.27
C THR A 17 -3.44 -9.11 -4.54
N PRO A 18 -2.43 -9.87 -5.03
CA PRO A 18 -1.71 -9.55 -6.27
C PRO A 18 -2.59 -9.55 -7.53
N LEU A 19 -3.78 -10.18 -7.49
CA LEU A 19 -4.71 -10.12 -8.62
C LEU A 19 -5.18 -8.69 -8.91
N GLY A 20 -5.11 -7.79 -7.92
CA GLY A 20 -5.39 -6.37 -8.12
C GLY A 20 -4.44 -5.68 -9.10
N LEU A 21 -3.21 -6.18 -9.28
CA LEU A 21 -2.26 -5.64 -10.26
C LEU A 21 -2.69 -5.88 -11.72
N LEU A 22 -3.65 -6.79 -11.94
CA LEU A 22 -4.24 -7.04 -13.26
C LEU A 22 -5.47 -6.17 -13.53
N ALA A 23 -5.96 -5.45 -12.51
CA ALA A 23 -7.13 -4.59 -12.67
C ALA A 23 -6.78 -3.37 -13.54
N PRO A 24 -7.69 -2.92 -14.41
CA PRO A 24 -7.48 -1.70 -15.18
C PRO A 24 -7.54 -0.46 -14.27
N GLY A 25 -6.71 0.53 -14.58
CA GLY A 25 -6.60 1.78 -13.81
C GLY A 25 -5.46 1.78 -12.80
N GLU A 26 -5.30 2.89 -12.09
CA GLU A 26 -4.29 3.05 -11.04
C GLU A 26 -4.73 2.41 -9.72
N ALA A 27 -3.76 2.01 -8.90
CA ALA A 27 -4.07 1.44 -7.60
C ALA A 27 -4.78 2.47 -6.71
N TRP A 28 -5.59 1.99 -5.77
CA TRP A 28 -6.30 2.86 -4.84
C TRP A 28 -5.30 3.70 -4.04
N GLY A 29 -5.42 5.03 -4.13
CA GLY A 29 -4.52 5.96 -3.44
C GLY A 29 -3.33 6.45 -4.28
N GLU A 30 -3.12 5.91 -5.49
CA GLU A 30 -2.06 6.36 -6.41
C GLU A 30 -2.57 7.28 -7.52
N TRP A 31 -3.78 7.83 -7.35
CA TRP A 31 -4.39 8.67 -8.38
C TRP A 31 -3.67 10.00 -8.56
N SER A 32 -3.42 10.35 -9.81
CA SER A 32 -2.93 11.67 -10.20
C SER A 32 -3.99 12.76 -9.96
N ILE A 33 -3.58 13.94 -9.44
CA ILE A 33 -4.49 15.08 -9.17
C ILE A 33 -5.03 15.65 -10.48
N GLU A 34 -4.24 15.53 -11.55
CA GLU A 34 -4.54 15.93 -12.91
C GLU A 34 -5.81 15.25 -13.43
N ASP A 35 -6.05 14.00 -13.04
CA ASP A 35 -7.18 13.18 -13.48
C ASP A 35 -8.48 13.48 -12.71
N TRP A 36 -8.44 14.34 -11.69
CA TRP A 36 -9.62 14.64 -10.89
C TRP A 36 -10.62 15.50 -11.66
N ASN A 37 -11.89 15.09 -11.63
CA ASN A 37 -12.99 15.86 -12.22
C ASN A 37 -13.50 16.95 -11.25
N VAL A 38 -12.61 17.87 -10.86
CA VAL A 38 -12.88 19.00 -9.97
C VAL A 38 -12.35 20.31 -10.57
N SER A 39 -12.73 21.45 -9.99
CA SER A 39 -12.25 22.74 -10.48
C SER A 39 -10.74 22.91 -10.30
N GLU A 40 -10.14 23.75 -11.13
CA GLU A 40 -8.70 24.08 -11.06
C GLU A 40 -8.28 24.62 -9.68
N SER A 41 -9.18 25.37 -9.04
CA SER A 41 -8.97 25.85 -7.67
C SER A 41 -8.85 24.69 -6.67
N TRP A 42 -9.58 23.59 -6.84
CA TRP A 42 -9.45 22.41 -5.98
C TRP A 42 -8.18 21.62 -6.28
N LYS A 43 -7.79 21.51 -7.56
CA LYS A 43 -6.52 20.85 -7.95
C LYS A 43 -5.32 21.57 -7.33
N SER A 44 -5.24 22.90 -7.45
CA SER A 44 -4.16 23.69 -6.85
C SER A 44 -4.09 23.59 -5.32
N VAL A 45 -5.23 23.45 -4.63
CA VAL A 45 -5.26 23.19 -3.19
C VAL A 45 -4.72 21.79 -2.90
N ALA A 46 -5.13 20.77 -3.66
CA ALA A 46 -4.65 19.41 -3.51
C ALA A 46 -3.13 19.33 -3.73
N GLU A 47 -2.58 19.96 -4.77
CA GLU A 47 -1.13 20.01 -5.05
C GLU A 47 -0.34 20.63 -3.91
N ARG A 48 -0.84 21.72 -3.31
CA ARG A 48 -0.21 22.35 -2.14
C ARG A 48 -0.12 21.40 -0.95
N ILE A 49 -1.12 20.54 -0.78
CA ILE A 49 -1.17 19.56 0.31
C ILE A 49 -0.31 18.34 -0.02
N ALA A 50 -0.33 17.87 -1.27
CA ALA A 50 0.45 16.73 -1.73
C ALA A 50 1.96 16.95 -1.53
N ASN A 51 2.44 18.19 -1.70
CA ASN A 51 3.84 18.53 -1.49
C ASN A 51 4.28 18.59 -0.01
N ILE A 52 3.37 18.46 0.96
CA ILE A 52 3.71 18.46 2.39
C ILE A 52 4.45 17.18 2.78
N TRP A 53 4.15 16.07 2.11
CA TRP A 53 4.72 14.77 2.41
C TRP A 53 4.99 14.01 1.13
N SER A 54 6.23 13.57 0.96
CA SER A 54 6.60 12.63 -0.10
C SER A 54 6.78 11.25 0.49
N ALA A 55 6.14 10.24 -0.13
CA ALA A 55 6.36 8.86 0.26
C ALA A 55 7.84 8.49 0.11
N PRO A 56 8.44 7.72 1.05
CA PRO A 56 9.84 7.31 0.95
C PRO A 56 10.18 6.51 -0.31
N LEU A 57 9.18 5.82 -0.88
CA LEU A 57 9.28 5.04 -2.10
C LEU A 57 8.02 5.30 -2.95
N PRO A 58 8.01 6.36 -3.78
CA PRO A 58 6.91 6.66 -4.70
C PRO A 58 6.66 5.49 -5.65
N ASP A 59 5.38 5.22 -5.95
CA ASP A 59 4.91 4.17 -6.87
C ASP A 59 5.45 2.76 -6.56
N TYR A 60 5.92 2.57 -5.33
CA TYR A 60 6.61 1.35 -4.85
C TYR A 60 7.76 0.91 -5.76
N ASN A 61 8.37 1.83 -6.50
CA ASN A 61 9.35 1.54 -7.53
C ASN A 61 10.76 2.03 -7.18
N LEU A 62 11.77 1.36 -7.73
CA LEU A 62 13.17 1.73 -7.58
C LEU A 62 13.71 2.35 -8.87
N PRO A 63 14.69 3.25 -8.81
CA PRO A 63 15.33 3.79 -10.01
C PRO A 63 15.89 2.65 -10.88
N GLY A 64 15.53 2.63 -12.17
CA GLY A 64 15.92 1.58 -13.11
C GLY A 64 15.00 0.35 -13.11
N TRP A 65 13.91 0.37 -12.35
CA TRP A 65 12.85 -0.64 -12.38
C TRP A 65 11.59 -0.12 -13.08
N GLU A 66 11.69 0.95 -13.89
CA GLU A 66 10.52 1.56 -14.53
C GLU A 66 9.92 0.70 -15.67
N GLU A 67 10.68 -0.25 -16.21
CA GLU A 67 10.27 -1.02 -17.40
C GLU A 67 10.01 -2.51 -17.12
N GLY A 68 9.12 -3.09 -17.93
CA GLY A 68 8.85 -4.52 -17.95
C GLY A 68 8.15 -5.02 -16.69
N ALA A 69 8.66 -6.12 -16.12
CA ALA A 69 8.04 -6.79 -14.98
C ALA A 69 8.50 -6.26 -13.60
N LEU A 70 9.54 -5.40 -13.59
CA LEU A 70 10.17 -4.92 -12.37
C LEU A 70 9.28 -4.01 -11.51
N PRO A 71 8.44 -3.11 -12.06
CA PRO A 71 7.53 -2.30 -11.24
C PRO A 71 6.61 -3.17 -10.37
N TYR A 72 6.04 -4.22 -10.95
CA TYR A 72 5.15 -5.15 -10.23
C TYR A 72 5.85 -5.90 -9.10
N LEU A 73 7.16 -6.20 -9.25
CA LEU A 73 7.96 -6.76 -8.16
C LEU A 73 8.13 -5.75 -7.02
N GLY A 74 8.29 -4.46 -7.34
CA GLY A 74 8.29 -3.36 -6.37
C GLY A 74 7.04 -3.34 -5.50
N TYR A 75 5.86 -3.45 -6.11
CA TYR A 75 4.59 -3.57 -5.39
C TYR A 75 4.54 -4.80 -4.46
N ILE A 76 4.93 -5.98 -4.95
CA ILE A 76 4.88 -7.22 -4.17
C ILE A 76 5.84 -7.16 -2.98
N ILE A 77 7.07 -6.68 -3.20
CA ILE A 77 8.08 -6.55 -2.14
C ILE A 77 7.60 -5.55 -1.09
N SER A 78 7.09 -4.39 -1.52
CA SER A 78 6.54 -3.36 -0.63
C SER A 78 5.37 -3.90 0.21
N ALA A 79 4.47 -4.67 -0.40
CA ALA A 79 3.37 -5.31 0.31
C ALA A 79 3.86 -6.30 1.38
N ILE A 80 4.86 -7.14 1.07
CA ILE A 80 5.45 -8.08 2.03
C ILE A 80 6.07 -7.33 3.21
N ILE A 81 6.86 -6.29 2.94
CA ILE A 81 7.48 -5.46 3.97
C ILE A 81 6.42 -4.81 4.86
N GLY A 82 5.38 -4.22 4.26
CA GLY A 82 4.27 -3.60 4.99
C GLY A 82 3.56 -4.58 5.91
N VAL A 83 3.22 -5.79 5.43
CA VAL A 83 2.58 -6.84 6.24
C VAL A 83 3.47 -7.25 7.42
N ILE A 84 4.77 -7.47 7.19
CA ILE A 84 5.72 -7.82 8.25
C ILE A 84 5.77 -6.73 9.31
N LEU A 85 5.89 -5.46 8.90
CA LEU A 85 5.94 -4.32 9.81
C LEU A 85 4.67 -4.21 10.66
N ILE A 86 3.49 -4.32 10.04
CA ILE A 86 2.20 -4.27 10.76
C ILE A 86 2.12 -5.40 11.80
N VAL A 87 2.50 -6.63 11.43
CA VAL A 87 2.49 -7.77 12.35
C VAL A 87 3.44 -7.54 13.52
N LEU A 88 4.68 -7.09 13.26
CA LEU A 88 5.66 -6.82 14.30
C LEU A 88 5.22 -5.71 15.25
N ILE A 89 4.70 -4.60 14.73
CA ILE A 89 4.17 -3.48 15.51
C ILE A 89 2.99 -3.95 16.38
N THR A 90 2.06 -4.72 15.79
CA THR A 90 0.91 -5.25 16.51
C THR A 90 1.34 -6.16 17.67
N ILE A 91 2.31 -7.05 17.44
CA ILE A 91 2.87 -7.91 18.49
C ILE A 91 3.58 -7.08 19.55
N ALA A 92 4.37 -6.07 19.17
CA ALA A 92 5.09 -5.21 20.10
C ALA A 92 4.13 -4.44 21.01
N ILE A 93 3.11 -3.78 20.44
CA ILE A 93 2.06 -3.09 21.19
C ILE A 93 1.33 -4.06 22.12
N GLY A 94 0.91 -5.22 21.61
CA GLY A 94 0.23 -6.24 22.41
C GLY A 94 1.07 -6.72 23.59
N ARG A 95 2.39 -6.92 23.40
CA ARG A 95 3.31 -7.28 24.49
C ARG A 95 3.49 -6.18 25.52
N ILE A 96 3.52 -4.91 25.10
CA ILE A 96 3.62 -3.78 26.03
C ILE A 96 2.34 -3.67 26.88
N LEU A 97 1.16 -3.82 26.24
CA LEU A 97 -0.13 -3.72 26.92
C LEU A 97 -0.42 -4.90 27.84
N ALA A 98 -0.06 -6.13 27.44
CA ALA A 98 -0.29 -7.34 28.22
C ALA A 98 0.74 -7.54 29.36
N ARG A 99 1.78 -6.69 29.44
CA ARG A 99 2.75 -6.66 30.54
C ARG A 99 2.35 -5.68 31.67
N LYS A 100 1.21 -5.01 31.55
CA LYS A 100 0.49 -4.40 32.69
C LYS A 100 -0.45 -5.42 33.31
#